data_AF-A0A6F8YVJ4-F1
#
_entry.id   AF-A0A6F8YVJ4-F1
#
_cell.length_a   1.000
_cell.length_b   1.000
_cell.length_c   1.000
_cell.angle_alpha   90.00
_cell.angle_beta   90.00
_cell.angle_gamma   90.00
#
_symmetry.space_group_name_H-M   'P 1'
#
loop_
_entity.id
_entity.type
_entity.pdbx_description
1 polymer ?
#
loop_
_entity_poly.entity_id
_entity_poly.type
_entity_poly.pdbx_seq_one_letter_code
_entity_poly.pdbx_strand_id
1 'polypeptide(L)'
;MAGFVLAALGLLALRDTVRTPLSTAALVTTWIGAGLVLPYYGAEDFGLHALARRYQDGDSFDLLAAVDTLRNQPLAITTFGVGLLALALGGALAALTVWRSGTLSRPSGLAFGLGLLLFLPQFFTPAPVRVAHGALLATGCAWLALALWRAHPHPTPPPPPTVRQPARAAAR
;
A
#
# COMPACT_ATOMS: atom_id res chain seq x y z
N MET A 1 -11.12 0.60 0.09
CA MET A 1 -10.45 0.99 -1.19
C MET A 1 -9.36 2.06 -1.04
N ALA A 2 -9.63 3.22 -0.45
CA ALA A 2 -8.66 4.32 -0.34
C ALA A 2 -7.30 3.92 0.29
N GLY A 3 -7.31 3.05 1.31
CA GLY A 3 -6.08 2.54 1.92
C GLY A 3 -5.15 1.83 0.93
N PHE A 4 -5.68 1.07 -0.04
CA PHE A 4 -4.85 0.43 -1.07
C PHE A 4 -4.23 1.44 -2.02
N VAL A 5 -4.98 2.49 -2.40
CA VAL A 5 -4.47 3.57 -3.24
C VAL A 5 -3.33 4.31 -2.53
N LEU A 6 -3.54 4.67 -1.26
CA LEU A 6 -2.51 5.35 -0.47
C LEU A 6 -1.28 4.47 -0.23
N ALA A 7 -1.46 3.17 0.04
CA ALA A 7 -0.34 2.23 0.18
C ALA A 7 0.44 2.08 -1.14
N ALA A 8 -0.27 1.98 -2.27
CA ALA A 8 0.34 1.92 -3.60
C ALA A 8 1.18 3.16 -3.91
N LEU A 9 0.70 4.35 -3.55
CA LEU A 9 1.45 5.61 -3.68
C LEU A 9 2.61 5.69 -2.67
N GLY A 10 2.42 5.23 -1.44
CA GLY A 10 3.47 5.19 -0.42
C GLY A 10 4.65 4.30 -0.82
N LEU A 11 4.38 3.18 -1.52
CA LEU A 11 5.45 2.34 -2.06
C LEU A 11 6.21 2.99 -3.21
N LEU A 12 5.61 3.94 -3.93
CA LEU A 12 6.34 4.73 -4.92
C LEU A 12 7.41 5.58 -4.21
N ALA A 13 7.05 6.22 -3.09
CA ALA A 13 8.00 6.96 -2.27
C ALA A 13 9.10 6.05 -1.70
N LEU A 14 8.78 4.82 -1.28
CA LEU A 14 9.78 3.83 -0.86
C LEU A 14 10.75 3.48 -2.01
N ARG A 15 10.22 3.22 -3.21
CA ARG A 15 11.01 2.95 -4.41
C ARG A 15 11.94 4.11 -4.74
N ASP A 16 11.46 5.34 -4.64
CA ASP A 16 12.25 6.53 -4.97
C ASP A 16 13.31 6.86 -3.92
N THR A 17 13.10 6.45 -2.67
CA THR A 17 14.04 6.64 -1.55
C THR A 17 15.18 5.62 -1.56
N VAL A 18 14.89 4.33 -1.79
CA VAL A 18 15.90 3.25 -1.69
C VAL A 18 16.45 2.82 -3.06
N ARG A 19 15.70 3.02 -4.16
CA ARG A 19 16.08 2.80 -5.57
C ARG A 19 16.83 1.50 -5.86
N THR A 20 16.21 0.36 -5.54
CA THR A 20 16.74 -0.98 -5.86
C THR A 20 15.77 -1.77 -6.76
N PRO A 21 16.24 -2.82 -7.44
CA PRO A 21 15.34 -3.77 -8.11
C PRO A 21 14.29 -4.34 -7.16
N LEU A 22 14.69 -4.60 -5.90
CA LEU A 22 13.79 -5.11 -4.87
C LEU A 22 12.67 -4.11 -4.51
N SER A 23 12.97 -2.82 -4.40
CA SER A 23 11.95 -1.80 -4.12
C SER A 23 10.97 -1.63 -5.29
N THR A 24 11.45 -1.79 -6.53
CA THR A 24 10.60 -1.80 -7.72
C THR A 24 9.70 -3.04 -7.75
N ALA A 25 10.24 -4.22 -7.42
CA ALA A 25 9.45 -5.44 -7.29
C ALA A 25 8.35 -5.29 -6.22
N ALA A 26 8.69 -4.78 -5.04
CA ALA A 26 7.71 -4.50 -3.98
C ALA A 26 6.57 -3.59 -4.47
N LEU A 27 6.90 -2.51 -5.17
CA LEU A 27 5.94 -1.58 -5.77
C LEU A 27 5.02 -2.28 -6.77
N VAL A 28 5.59 -2.90 -7.80
CA VAL A 28 4.84 -3.50 -8.91
C VAL A 28 3.97 -4.66 -8.43
N THR A 29 4.51 -5.54 -7.59
CA THR A 29 3.75 -6.67 -7.04
C THR A 29 2.59 -6.18 -6.17
N THR A 30 2.79 -5.13 -5.36
CA THR A 30 1.69 -4.55 -4.57
C THR A 30 0.64 -3.87 -5.44
N TRP A 31 1.05 -3.17 -6.50
CA TRP A 31 0.11 -2.56 -7.45
C TRP A 31 -0.75 -3.60 -8.16
N ILE A 32 -0.14 -4.69 -8.63
CA ILE A 32 -0.86 -5.82 -9.20
C ILE A 32 -1.84 -6.39 -8.17
N GLY A 33 -1.37 -6.66 -6.94
CA GLY A 33 -2.22 -7.18 -5.87
C GLY A 33 -3.42 -6.28 -5.55
N ALA A 34 -3.18 -4.98 -5.40
CA ALA A 34 -4.24 -3.99 -5.19
C ALA A 34 -5.22 -3.93 -6.38
N GLY A 35 -4.70 -3.93 -7.62
CA GLY A 35 -5.51 -3.91 -8.83
C GLY A 35 -6.40 -5.14 -8.99
N LEU A 36 -5.94 -6.32 -8.53
CA LEU A 36 -6.73 -7.56 -8.56
C LEU A 36 -7.76 -7.63 -7.41
N VAL A 37 -7.46 -7.05 -6.25
CA VAL A 37 -8.32 -7.07 -5.07
C VAL A 37 -9.42 -6.00 -5.10
N LEU A 38 -9.13 -4.81 -5.64
CA LEU A 38 -10.07 -3.69 -5.65
C LEU A 38 -11.38 -3.94 -6.40
N PRO A 39 -11.42 -4.67 -7.54
CA PRO A 39 -12.69 -5.01 -8.20
C PRO A 39 -13.65 -5.79 -7.31
N TYR A 40 -13.13 -6.75 -6.52
CA TYR A 40 -13.95 -7.52 -5.59
C TYR A 40 -14.56 -6.62 -4.50
N TYR A 41 -13.74 -5.77 -3.87
CA TYR A 41 -14.26 -4.81 -2.89
C TYR A 41 -15.22 -3.78 -3.48
N GLY A 42 -14.99 -3.32 -4.72
CA GLY A 42 -15.91 -2.42 -5.40
C GLY A 42 -17.25 -3.10 -5.71
N ALA A 43 -17.23 -4.36 -6.11
CA ALA A 43 -18.45 -5.14 -6.31
C ALA A 43 -19.22 -5.34 -4.99
N GLU A 44 -18.52 -5.55 -3.88
CA GLU A 44 -19.17 -5.61 -2.56
C GLU A 44 -19.74 -4.25 -2.14
N ASP A 45 -18.93 -3.19 -2.15
CA ASP A 45 -19.35 -1.87 -1.65
C ASP A 45 -20.47 -1.27 -2.51
N PHE A 46 -20.31 -1.26 -3.83
CA PHE A 46 -21.25 -0.61 -4.75
C PHE A 46 -22.33 -1.57 -5.27
N GLY A 47 -21.95 -2.81 -5.60
CA GLY A 47 -22.86 -3.80 -6.17
C GLY A 47 -23.89 -4.28 -5.16
N LEU A 48 -23.48 -4.59 -3.92
CA LEU A 48 -24.44 -4.97 -2.87
C LEU A 48 -25.32 -3.79 -2.45
N HIS A 49 -24.78 -2.56 -2.45
CA HIS A 49 -25.58 -1.37 -2.21
C HIS A 49 -26.68 -1.21 -3.27
N ALA A 50 -26.34 -1.34 -4.56
CA ALA A 50 -27.30 -1.26 -5.64
C ALA A 50 -28.36 -2.39 -5.56
N LEU A 51 -27.93 -3.62 -5.23
CA LEU A 51 -28.83 -4.75 -5.06
C LEU A 51 -29.83 -4.53 -3.90
N ALA A 52 -29.33 -4.03 -2.76
CA ALA A 52 -30.17 -3.69 -1.61
C ALA A 52 -31.19 -2.61 -1.95
N ARG A 53 -30.82 -1.60 -2.75
CA ARG A 53 -31.75 -0.56 -3.22
C ARG A 53 -32.87 -1.13 -4.08
N ARG A 54 -32.53 -1.95 -5.07
CA ARG A 54 -33.54 -2.62 -5.91
C ARG A 54 -34.53 -3.44 -5.10
N TYR A 55 -34.04 -4.19 -4.12
CA TYR A 55 -34.90 -4.94 -3.21
C TYR A 55 -35.84 -4.03 -2.39
N GLN A 56 -35.33 -2.88 -1.90
CA GLN A 56 -36.14 -1.88 -1.19
C GLN A 56 -37.20 -1.23 -2.10
N ASP A 57 -36.89 -1.05 -3.38
CA ASP A 57 -37.78 -0.44 -4.38
C ASP A 57 -38.88 -1.41 -4.88
N GLY A 58 -38.89 -2.66 -4.40
CA GLY A 58 -39.94 -3.64 -4.65
C GLY A 58 -39.63 -4.68 -5.72
N ASP A 59 -38.40 -4.73 -6.25
CA ASP A 59 -37.99 -5.80 -7.16
C ASP A 59 -38.10 -7.16 -6.45
N SER A 60 -38.79 -8.11 -7.09
CA SER A 60 -38.96 -9.47 -6.58
C SER A 60 -37.79 -10.36 -7.01
N PHE A 61 -36.85 -10.60 -6.09
CA PHE A 61 -35.79 -11.61 -6.25
C PHE A 61 -35.31 -12.11 -4.89
N ASP A 62 -34.62 -13.25 -4.87
CA ASP A 62 -33.92 -13.73 -3.68
C ASP A 62 -32.65 -12.92 -3.46
N LEU A 63 -32.72 -11.98 -2.52
CA LEU A 63 -31.59 -11.12 -2.15
C LEU A 63 -30.39 -11.93 -1.68
N LEU A 64 -30.60 -12.95 -0.84
CA LEU A 64 -29.50 -13.71 -0.27
C LEU A 64 -28.79 -14.54 -1.35
N ALA A 65 -29.54 -15.19 -2.24
CA ALA A 65 -28.96 -15.92 -3.36
C ALA A 65 -28.18 -15.00 -4.32
N ALA A 66 -28.67 -13.78 -4.55
CA ALA A 66 -27.96 -12.81 -5.39
C ALA A 66 -26.67 -12.30 -4.73
N VAL A 67 -26.67 -12.06 -3.41
CA VAL A 67 -25.44 -11.73 -2.64
C VAL A 67 -24.44 -12.89 -2.71
N ASP A 68 -24.92 -14.12 -2.51
CA ASP A 68 -24.07 -15.31 -2.55
C ASP A 68 -23.45 -15.50 -3.94
N THR A 69 -24.23 -15.33 -5.00
CA THR A 69 -23.76 -15.40 -6.40
C THR A 69 -22.66 -14.37 -6.67
N LEU A 70 -22.83 -13.13 -6.18
CA LEU A 70 -21.84 -12.06 -6.36
C LEU A 70 -20.52 -12.39 -5.65
N ARG A 71 -20.59 -12.88 -4.41
CA ARG A 71 -19.42 -13.19 -3.58
C ARG A 71 -18.70 -14.46 -4.01
N ASN A 72 -19.47 -15.48 -4.36
CA ASN A 72 -18.96 -16.82 -4.66
C ASN A 72 -18.70 -17.06 -6.14
N GLN A 73 -18.72 -16.01 -6.96
CA GLN A 73 -18.38 -16.10 -8.37
C GLN A 73 -16.92 -16.60 -8.52
N PRO A 74 -16.68 -17.73 -9.21
CA PRO A 74 -15.37 -18.38 -9.18
C PRO A 74 -14.19 -17.54 -9.67
N LEU A 75 -14.41 -16.70 -10.69
CA LEU A 75 -13.38 -15.81 -11.20
C LEU A 75 -13.09 -14.70 -10.19
N ALA A 76 -14.12 -14.11 -9.58
CA ALA A 76 -14.00 -13.07 -8.57
C ALA A 76 -13.20 -13.55 -7.36
N ILE A 77 -13.53 -14.73 -6.80
CA ILE A 77 -12.76 -15.32 -5.69
C ILE A 77 -11.32 -15.60 -6.12
N THR A 78 -11.11 -16.19 -7.29
CA THR A 78 -9.76 -16.56 -7.75
C THR A 78 -8.90 -15.32 -7.94
N THR A 79 -9.40 -14.30 -8.64
CA THR A 79 -8.71 -13.02 -8.87
C THR A 79 -8.43 -12.32 -7.54
N PHE A 80 -9.40 -12.28 -6.63
CA PHE A 80 -9.23 -11.73 -5.29
C PHE A 80 -8.14 -12.46 -4.50
N GLY A 81 -8.19 -13.79 -4.46
CA GLY A 81 -7.21 -14.62 -3.77
C GLY A 81 -5.79 -14.45 -4.32
N VAL A 82 -5.62 -14.45 -5.65
CA VAL A 82 -4.33 -14.16 -6.28
C VAL A 82 -3.84 -12.75 -5.92
N GLY A 83 -4.75 -11.77 -5.91
CA GLY A 83 -4.42 -10.42 -5.49
C GLY A 83 -3.98 -10.33 -4.02
N LEU A 84 -4.61 -11.07 -3.11
CA LEU A 84 -4.20 -11.16 -1.71
C LEU A 84 -2.81 -11.79 -1.54
N LEU A 85 -2.49 -12.83 -2.30
CA LEU A 85 -1.15 -13.44 -2.31
C LEU A 85 -0.10 -12.47 -2.85
N ALA A 86 -0.43 -11.73 -3.92
CA ALA A 86 0.45 -10.69 -4.44
C ALA A 86 0.67 -9.55 -3.42
N LEU A 87 -0.37 -9.12 -2.70
CA LEU A 87 -0.22 -8.14 -1.61
C LEU A 87 0.69 -8.65 -0.49
N ALA A 88 0.53 -9.89 -0.06
CA ALA A 88 1.39 -10.50 0.96
C ALA A 88 2.86 -10.54 0.50
N LEU A 89 3.10 -10.95 -0.74
CA LEU A 89 4.44 -10.94 -1.34
C LEU A 89 5.00 -9.52 -1.44
N GLY A 90 4.22 -8.57 -1.95
CA GLY A 90 4.61 -7.16 -2.06
C GLY A 90 4.98 -6.54 -0.71
N GLY A 91 4.22 -6.84 0.34
CA GLY A 91 4.54 -6.46 1.71
C GLY A 91 5.83 -7.06 2.25
N ALA A 92 6.08 -8.35 1.99
CA ALA A 92 7.33 -9.01 2.35
C ALA A 92 8.54 -8.39 1.62
N LEU A 93 8.41 -8.11 0.33
CA LEU A 93 9.43 -7.44 -0.47
C LEU A 93 9.70 -6.02 0.06
N ALA A 94 8.65 -5.26 0.40
CA ALA A 94 8.79 -3.92 0.99
C ALA A 94 9.51 -3.97 2.35
N ALA A 95 9.16 -4.92 3.21
CA ALA A 95 9.86 -5.12 4.47
C ALA A 95 11.34 -5.45 4.26
N LEU A 96 11.66 -6.30 3.27
CA LEU A 96 13.03 -6.65 2.93
C LEU A 96 13.80 -5.46 2.32
N THR A 97 13.16 -4.63 1.50
CA THR A 97 13.71 -3.35 1.00
C THR A 97 14.11 -2.46 2.16
N VAL A 98 13.21 -2.22 3.11
CA VAL A 98 13.48 -1.39 4.29
C VAL A 98 14.59 -2.01 5.13
N TRP A 99 14.55 -3.33 5.37
CA TRP A 99 15.54 -4.05 6.16
C TRP A 99 16.96 -3.90 5.61
N ARG A 100 17.10 -4.03 4.29
CA ARG A 100 18.38 -3.94 3.57
C ARG A 100 18.84 -2.52 3.29
N SER A 101 17.94 -1.52 3.37
CA SER A 101 18.27 -0.13 3.03
C SER A 101 19.34 0.50 3.93
N GLY A 102 19.37 0.14 5.22
CA GLY A 102 20.22 0.79 6.22
C GLY A 102 19.85 2.24 6.55
N THR A 103 18.95 2.86 5.79
CA THR A 103 18.55 4.27 5.91
C THR A 103 17.19 4.46 6.58
N LEU A 104 16.33 3.44 6.53
CA LEU A 104 14.98 3.46 7.10
C LEU A 104 14.88 2.60 8.36
N SER A 105 13.93 2.93 9.24
CA SER A 105 13.64 2.17 10.46
C SER A 105 13.20 0.74 10.11
N ARG A 106 13.99 -0.27 10.48
CA ARG A 106 13.64 -1.69 10.20
C ARG A 106 12.28 -2.10 10.76
N PRO A 107 11.91 -1.74 12.01
CA PRO A 107 10.59 -2.05 12.55
C PRO A 107 9.42 -1.50 11.74
N SER A 108 9.56 -0.34 11.09
CA SER A 108 8.45 0.23 10.30
C SER A 108 8.16 -0.61 9.05
N GLY A 109 9.21 -1.11 8.39
CA GLY A 109 9.08 -2.04 7.26
C GLY A 109 8.48 -3.38 7.69
N LEU A 110 8.92 -3.92 8.83
CA LEU A 110 8.36 -5.16 9.37
C LEU A 110 6.88 -5.03 9.74
N ALA A 111 6.47 -3.95 10.42
CA ALA A 111 5.08 -3.73 10.82
C ALA A 111 4.16 -3.64 9.58
N PHE A 112 4.57 -2.87 8.56
CA PHE A 112 3.86 -2.79 7.29
C PHE A 112 3.77 -4.14 6.57
N GLY A 113 4.91 -4.83 6.43
CA GLY A 113 4.98 -6.13 5.76
C GLY A 113 4.14 -7.20 6.45
N LEU A 114 4.17 -7.26 7.78
CA LEU A 114 3.31 -8.15 8.57
C LEU A 114 1.83 -7.81 8.39
N GLY A 115 1.47 -6.53 8.34
CA GLY A 115 0.11 -6.10 8.06
C GLY A 115 -0.42 -6.65 6.72
N LEU A 116 0.38 -6.60 5.66
CA LEU A 116 -0.02 -7.17 4.36
C LEU A 116 0.05 -8.70 4.33
N LEU A 117 1.03 -9.32 4.99
CA LEU A 117 1.17 -10.78 5.04
C LEU A 117 0.01 -11.44 5.80
N LEU A 118 -0.45 -10.81 6.89
CA LEU A 118 -1.58 -11.27 7.70
C LEU A 118 -2.94 -10.90 7.11
N PHE A 119 -2.98 -10.20 5.98
CA PHE A 119 -4.22 -9.73 5.36
C PHE A 119 -5.11 -10.88 4.89
N LEU A 120 -4.53 -11.96 4.35
CA LEU A 120 -5.29 -13.15 3.97
C LEU A 120 -5.78 -13.94 5.21
N PRO A 121 -4.92 -14.27 6.19
CA PRO A 121 -5.36 -14.97 7.40
C PRO A 121 -6.53 -14.32 8.15
N GLN A 122 -6.59 -12.98 8.22
CA GLN A 122 -7.63 -12.30 9.00
C GLN A 122 -9.07 -12.61 8.55
N PHE A 123 -9.29 -13.01 7.28
CA PHE A 123 -10.62 -13.40 6.80
C PHE A 123 -11.22 -14.60 7.54
N PHE A 124 -10.37 -15.44 8.13
CA PHE A 124 -10.76 -16.64 8.87
C PHE A 124 -10.80 -16.43 10.38
N THR A 125 -10.76 -15.17 10.83
CA THR A 125 -10.67 -14.82 12.26
C THR A 125 -11.90 -14.05 12.76
N PRO A 126 -12.21 -14.09 14.07
CA PRO A 126 -13.29 -13.31 14.67
C PRO A 126 -13.09 -11.79 14.55
N ALA A 127 -14.18 -11.03 14.72
CA ALA A 127 -14.16 -9.57 14.56
C ALA A 127 -13.07 -8.83 15.36
N PRO A 128 -12.78 -9.17 16.64
CA PRO A 128 -11.71 -8.50 17.38
C PRO A 128 -10.33 -8.65 16.73
N VAL A 129 -10.03 -9.81 16.14
CA VAL A 129 -8.75 -10.08 15.48
C VAL A 129 -8.61 -9.26 14.20
N ARG A 130 -9.70 -9.12 13.43
CA ARG A 130 -9.72 -8.26 12.23
C ARG A 130 -9.52 -6.79 12.57
N VAL A 131 -10.14 -6.31 13.65
CA VAL A 131 -9.93 -4.93 14.13
C VAL A 131 -8.47 -4.73 14.54
N ALA A 132 -7.89 -5.68 15.28
CA ALA A 132 -6.48 -5.64 15.67
C ALA A 132 -5.53 -5.67 14.45
N HIS A 133 -5.83 -6.49 13.44
CA HIS A 133 -5.10 -6.53 12.17
C HIS A 133 -5.18 -5.19 11.44
N GLY A 134 -6.36 -4.58 11.36
CA GLY A 134 -6.54 -3.26 10.76
C GLY A 134 -5.72 -2.18 11.48
N ALA A 135 -5.70 -2.20 12.81
CA ALA A 135 -4.91 -1.29 13.62
C ALA A 135 -3.39 -1.49 13.42
N LEU A 136 -2.93 -2.75 13.35
CA LEU A 136 -1.54 -3.10 13.04
C LEU A 136 -1.14 -2.55 11.67
N LEU A 137 -1.93 -2.81 10.64
CA LEU A 137 -1.65 -2.36 9.28
C LEU A 137 -1.64 -0.83 9.19
N ALA A 138 -2.63 -0.15 9.80
CA ALA A 138 -2.68 1.30 9.84
C ALA A 138 -1.45 1.91 10.53
N THR A 139 -1.03 1.33 11.67
CA THR A 139 0.17 1.75 12.40
C THR A 139 1.44 1.50 11.58
N GLY A 140 1.54 0.34 10.91
CA GLY A 140 2.65 0.01 10.02
C GLY A 140 2.76 0.99 8.85
N CYS A 141 1.64 1.32 8.20
CA CYS A 141 1.58 2.34 7.15
C CYS A 141 2.04 3.71 7.66
N ALA A 142 1.49 4.18 8.78
CA ALA A 142 1.82 5.48 9.35
C ALA A 142 3.30 5.57 9.76
N TRP A 143 3.84 4.52 10.39
CA TRP A 143 5.24 4.49 10.79
C TRP A 143 6.18 4.48 9.57
N LEU A 144 5.89 3.67 8.55
CA LEU A 144 6.68 3.65 7.33
C LEU A 144 6.63 5.00 6.61
N ALA A 145 5.45 5.61 6.51
CA ALA A 145 5.28 6.95 5.93
C ALA A 145 6.11 8.01 6.68
N LEU A 146 6.10 7.99 8.03
CA LEU A 146 6.93 8.89 8.85
C LEU A 146 8.43 8.66 8.63
N ALA A 147 8.87 7.41 8.49
CA ALA A 147 10.26 7.08 8.21
C ALA A 147 10.69 7.62 6.83
N LEU A 148 9.84 7.46 5.82
CA LEU A 148 10.07 7.98 4.47
C LEU A 148 10.10 9.52 4.45
N TRP A 149 9.16 10.17 5.15
CA TRP A 149 9.14 11.63 5.29
C TRP A 149 10.47 12.15 5.82
N ARG A 150 10.97 11.54 6.90
CA ARG A 150 12.24 11.97 7.53
C ARG A 150 13.47 11.68 6.68
N ALA A 151 13.38 10.74 5.75
CA ALA A 151 14.48 10.38 4.86
C ALA A 151 14.61 11.32 3.65
N HIS A 152 13.60 12.12 3.32
CA HIS A 152 13.69 13.13 2.26
C HIS A 152 14.62 14.29 2.69
N PRO A 153 15.75 14.53 2.00
CA PRO A 153 16.60 15.68 2.30
C PRO A 153 15.88 16.99 1.97
N HIS A 154 16.00 17.99 2.84
CA HIS A 154 15.71 19.37 2.45
C HIS A 154 16.60 19.76 1.25
N PRO A 155 16.08 20.49 0.25
CA PRO A 155 16.92 21.05 -0.81
C PRO A 155 18.03 21.89 -0.16
N THR A 156 19.29 21.47 -0.30
CA THR A 156 20.42 22.31 0.10
C THR A 156 20.33 23.62 -0.68
N PRO A 157 20.30 24.79 -0.02
CA PRO A 157 20.32 26.06 -0.73
C PRO A 157 21.55 26.11 -1.64
N PRO A 158 21.44 26.74 -2.83
CA PRO A 158 22.55 26.83 -3.76
C PRO A 158 23.76 27.46 -3.06
N PRO A 159 24.99 26.99 -3.36
CA PRO A 159 26.19 27.57 -2.77
C PRO A 159 26.19 29.09 -3.04
N PRO A 160 26.63 29.91 -2.07
CA PRO A 160 26.72 31.35 -2.27
C PRO A 160 27.59 31.65 -3.49
N PRO A 161 27.25 32.68 -4.30
CA PRO A 161 28.04 33.03 -5.47
C PRO A 161 29.49 33.27 -5.07
N THR A 162 30.41 32.56 -5.74
CA THR A 162 31.84 32.72 -5.54
C THR A 162 32.22 34.14 -5.99
N VAL A 163 32.38 35.05 -5.04
CA VAL A 163 32.95 36.37 -5.28
C VAL A 163 34.40 36.15 -5.71
N ARG A 164 34.68 36.24 -7.02
CA ARG A 164 36.04 36.27 -7.53
C ARG A 164 36.72 37.51 -6.94
N GLN A 165 37.66 37.31 -6.01
CA GLN A 165 38.55 38.38 -5.60
C GLN A 165 39.33 38.86 -6.83
N PRO A 166 39.32 40.16 -7.16
CA PRO A 166 40.13 40.68 -8.25
C PRO A 166 41.60 40.41 -7.94
N ALA A 167 42.30 39.80 -8.90
CA ALA A 167 43.73 39.56 -8.82
C ALA A 167 44.43 40.88 -8.48
N ARG A 168 45.11 40.93 -7.33
CA ARG A 168 46.00 42.04 -7.01
C ARG A 168 47.05 42.09 -8.10
N ALA A 169 46.94 43.08 -8.98
CA ALA A 169 47.97 43.40 -9.95
C ALA A 169 49.27 43.61 -9.15
N ALA A 170 50.27 42.78 -9.44
CA ALA A 170 51.61 42.93 -8.91
C ALA A 170 52.16 44.28 -9.40
N ALA A 171 52.21 45.27 -8.50
CA ALA A 171 52.98 46.48 -8.71
C ALA A 171 54.46 46.13 -8.53
N ARG A 172 55.23 46.53 -9.55
CA ARG A 172 56.69 46.49 -9.64
C ARG A 172 57.34 47.42 -8.63
#